data_AF-A0A915ZJB8-F1
#
_entry.id   AF-A0A915ZJB8-F1
#
_cell.length_a   1.000
_cell.length_b   1.000
_cell.length_c   1.000
_cell.angle_alpha   90.00
_cell.angle_beta   90.00
_cell.angle_gamma   90.00
#
_symmetry.space_group_name_H-M   'P 1'
#
loop_
_entity.id
_entity.type
_entity.pdbx_description
1 polymer ?
#
loop_
_entity_poly.entity_id
_entity_poly.type
_entity_poly.pdbx_seq_one_letter_code
_entity_poly.pdbx_strand_id
1 'polypeptide(L)'
;MFKKLPNIQKYHHFYFSSQHPGVVFYKDKLEDVYEKTTIRTFSYAINILPPIIASRPLSLKRQEELYKEIAPYVDVPFREITCPKPELQNE
;
A
#
# COMPACT_ATOMS: atom_id res chain seq x y z
N MET A 1 20.42 20.46 -23.13
CA MET A 1 19.48 21.56 -23.42
C MET A 1 18.14 21.22 -22.78
N PHE A 2 17.62 22.08 -21.91
CA PHE A 2 16.37 21.81 -21.19
C PHE A 2 15.17 21.97 -22.13
N LYS A 3 14.38 20.91 -22.33
CA LYS A 3 13.18 20.95 -23.19
C LYS A 3 12.01 21.50 -22.37
N LYS A 4 11.46 22.66 -22.78
CA LYS A 4 10.22 23.17 -22.18
C LYS A 4 9.06 22.24 -22.54
N LEU A 5 8.39 21.71 -21.53
CA LEU A 5 7.11 21.02 -21.70
C LEU A 5 6.01 22.07 -21.94
N PRO A 6 5.14 21.91 -22.96
CA PRO A 6 4.04 22.83 -23.20
C PRO A 6 3.12 22.87 -21.97
N ASN A 7 2.61 24.07 -21.65
CA ASN A 7 1.75 24.37 -20.50
C ASN A 7 2.39 24.29 -19.10
N ILE A 8 3.67 23.93 -18.98
CA ILE A 8 4.41 24.03 -17.71
C ILE A 8 5.06 25.41 -17.62
N GLN A 9 4.52 26.27 -16.75
CA GLN A 9 4.98 27.66 -16.60
C GLN A 9 6.21 27.78 -15.71
N LYS A 10 6.32 26.94 -14.67
CA LYS A 10 7.43 26.93 -13.70
C LYS A 10 7.72 25.50 -13.25
N TYR A 11 8.98 25.23 -12.96
CA TYR A 11 9.42 23.99 -12.33
C TYR A 11 9.72 24.32 -10.88
N HIS A 12 9.11 23.58 -9.96
CA HIS A 12 9.43 23.66 -8.54
C HIS A 12 10.16 22.38 -8.15
N HIS A 13 11.19 22.52 -7.32
CA HIS A 13 11.97 21.39 -6.84
C HIS A 13 11.41 20.95 -5.50
N PHE A 14 10.90 19.74 -5.42
CA PHE A 14 10.38 19.15 -4.19
C PHE A 14 11.22 17.93 -3.81
N TYR A 15 11.43 17.71 -2.51
CA TYR A 15 11.88 16.42 -2.03
C TYR A 15 11.24 16.06 -0.68
N PHE A 16 11.31 14.76 -0.38
CA PHE A 16 10.84 14.16 0.85
C PHE A 16 12.00 13.43 1.52
N SER A 17 12.01 13.39 2.84
CA SER A 17 13.01 12.70 3.63
C SER A 17 12.35 11.81 4.67
N SER A 18 12.88 10.60 4.86
CA SER A 18 12.47 9.70 5.93
C SER A 18 12.78 10.27 7.32
N GLN A 19 13.73 11.21 7.43
CA GLN A 19 14.03 11.92 8.68
C GLN A 19 12.95 12.93 9.07
N HIS A 20 12.15 13.40 8.10
CA HIS A 20 11.10 14.40 8.32
C HIS A 20 9.77 13.98 7.66
N PRO A 21 9.11 12.92 8.14
CA PRO A 21 7.90 12.45 7.50
C PRO A 21 6.76 13.46 7.64
N GLY A 22 6.02 13.69 6.55
CA GLY A 22 4.95 14.68 6.49
C GLY A 22 5.42 16.12 6.31
N VAL A 23 6.71 16.34 6.06
CA VAL A 23 7.28 17.61 5.65
C VAL A 23 7.71 17.52 4.20
N VAL A 24 7.36 18.54 3.41
CA VAL A 24 7.85 18.74 2.05
C VAL A 24 8.87 19.85 2.07
N PHE A 25 10.03 19.59 1.48
CA PHE A 25 11.02 20.61 1.21
C PHE A 25 10.87 21.08 -0.21
N TYR A 26 10.84 22.40 -0.42
CA TYR A 26 10.63 22.98 -1.74
C TYR A 26 11.52 24.18 -2.01
N LYS A 27 11.76 24.46 -3.30
CA LYS A 27 12.38 25.70 -3.78
C LYS A 27 12.01 25.96 -5.24
N ASP A 28 12.12 27.22 -5.64
CA ASP A 28 11.73 27.67 -6.98
C ASP A 28 12.88 27.57 -7.99
N LYS A 29 14.12 27.82 -7.56
CA LYS A 29 15.32 27.69 -8.40
C LYS A 29 16.33 26.70 -7.81
N LEU A 30 17.30 26.28 -8.62
CA LEU A 30 18.34 25.33 -8.18
C LEU A 30 19.29 25.95 -7.16
N GLU A 31 19.52 27.26 -7.24
CA GLU A 31 20.44 28.01 -6.38
C GLU A 31 19.80 28.41 -5.04
N ASP A 32 18.47 28.35 -4.96
CA ASP A 32 17.74 28.74 -3.77
C ASP A 32 17.94 27.73 -2.63
N VAL A 33 17.79 28.23 -1.40
CA VAL A 33 17.74 27.40 -0.20
C VAL A 33 16.36 26.72 -0.13
N TYR A 34 16.32 25.48 0.34
CA TYR A 34 15.07 24.77 0.54
C TYR A 34 14.26 25.37 1.70
N GLU A 35 13.03 25.77 1.39
CA GLU A 35 11.99 26.02 2.39
C GLU A 35 11.29 24.70 2.76
N LYS A 36 10.52 24.71 3.84
CA LYS A 36 9.77 23.53 4.29
C LYS A 36 8.34 23.89 4.64
N THR A 37 7.41 23.01 4.27
CA THR A 37 6.02 23.09 4.69
C THR A 37 5.55 21.75 5.22
N THR A 38 4.71 21.78 6.25
CA THR A 38 4.13 20.58 6.84
C THR A 38 2.84 20.26 6.10
N ILE A 39 2.82 19.14 5.38
CA ILE A 39 1.62 18.64 4.69
C ILE A 39 0.83 17.63 5.53
N ARG A 40 1.37 17.27 6.71
CA ARG A 40 0.76 16.33 7.64
C ARG A 40 -0.53 16.93 8.22
N THR A 41 -1.68 16.38 7.84
CA THR A 41 -3.00 16.78 8.35
C THR A 41 -3.45 16.00 9.59
N PHE A 42 -2.74 14.94 9.99
CA PHE A 42 -3.08 14.11 11.15
C PHE A 42 -1.83 13.56 11.85
N SER A 43 -1.95 13.26 13.15
CA SER A 43 -0.86 12.62 13.87
C SER A 43 -0.83 11.11 13.60
N TYR A 44 0.26 10.58 13.03
CA TYR A 44 0.58 9.16 13.11
C TYR A 44 1.43 8.87 14.35
N ALA A 45 1.07 7.82 15.08
CA ALA A 45 1.92 7.29 16.12
C ALA A 45 2.99 6.41 15.45
N ILE A 46 4.25 6.85 15.51
CA ILE A 46 5.40 6.19 14.88
C ILE A 46 5.60 4.75 15.41
N ASN A 47 5.07 4.46 16.61
CA ASN A 47 5.31 3.22 17.35
C ASN A 47 4.02 2.43 17.63
N ILE A 48 2.91 2.71 16.92
CA ILE A 48 1.67 1.94 17.09
C ILE A 48 1.52 1.04 15.87
N LEU A 49 1.58 -0.28 16.10
CA LEU A 49 1.16 -1.25 15.11
C LEU A 49 -0.33 -1.01 14.80
N PRO A 50 -0.75 -0.94 13.53
CA PRO A 50 -2.18 -0.88 13.23
C PRO A 50 -2.90 -2.06 13.92
N PRO A 51 -4.15 -1.86 14.35
CA PRO A 51 -4.91 -2.96 14.95
C PRO A 51 -4.97 -4.13 13.97
N ILE A 52 -4.76 -5.34 14.48
CA ILE A 52 -4.93 -6.55 13.70
C ILE A 52 -6.40 -6.64 13.31
N ILE A 53 -6.68 -6.56 12.01
CA ILE A 53 -8.02 -6.78 11.48
C ILE A 53 -8.19 -8.29 11.38
N ALA A 54 -8.94 -8.87 12.33
CA ALA A 54 -9.32 -10.27 12.23
C ALA A 54 -10.18 -10.48 10.98
N SER A 55 -9.73 -11.34 10.08
CA SER A 55 -10.56 -11.78 8.97
C SER A 55 -11.72 -12.60 9.53
N ARG A 56 -12.95 -12.32 9.07
CA ARG A 56 -14.06 -13.22 9.36
C ARG A 56 -13.83 -14.55 8.65
N PRO A 57 -14.09 -15.69 9.31
CA PRO A 57 -14.02 -16.97 8.64
C PRO A 57 -15.02 -17.01 7.49
N LEU A 58 -14.64 -17.69 6.40
CA LEU A 58 -15.53 -17.90 5.27
C LEU A 58 -16.62 -18.90 5.68
N SER A 59 -17.86 -18.65 5.24
CA SER A 59 -18.92 -19.65 5.38
C SER A 59 -18.54 -20.93 4.64
N LEU A 60 -19.02 -22.08 5.11
CA LEU A 60 -18.74 -23.38 4.48
C LEU A 60 -19.09 -23.37 2.99
N LYS A 61 -20.26 -22.81 2.64
CA LYS A 61 -20.69 -22.63 1.25
C LYS A 61 -19.65 -21.86 0.43
N ARG A 62 -19.10 -20.77 0.98
CA ARG A 62 -18.10 -19.96 0.27
C ARG A 62 -16.76 -20.68 0.12
N GLN A 63 -16.36 -21.46 1.12
CA GLN A 63 -15.16 -22.30 1.03
C GLN A 63 -15.32 -23.36 -0.09
N GLU A 64 -16.48 -24.01 -0.18
CA GLU A 64 -16.77 -25.01 -1.23
C GLU A 64 -16.76 -24.42 -2.64
N GLU A 65 -17.35 -23.23 -2.83
CA GLU A 65 -17.32 -22.51 -4.10
C GLU A 65 -15.88 -22.24 -4.56
N LEU A 66 -15.07 -21.65 -3.68
CA LEU A 66 -13.67 -21.33 -3.97
C LEU A 66 -12.84 -22.58 -4.25
N TYR A 67 -13.04 -23.65 -3.47
CA TYR A 67 -12.34 -24.91 -3.70
C TYR A 67 -12.64 -25.46 -5.10
N LYS A 68 -13.90 -25.45 -5.54
CA LYS A 68 -14.30 -25.92 -6.88
C LYS A 68 -13.74 -25.04 -8.00
N GLU A 69 -13.70 -23.73 -7.80
CA GLU A 69 -13.22 -22.78 -8.81
C GLU A 69 -11.70 -22.72 -8.93
N ILE A 70 -10.96 -22.96 -7.84
CA ILE A 70 -9.51 -22.74 -7.78
C ILE A 70 -8.73 -24.05 -7.85
N ALA A 71 -9.11 -25.06 -7.08
CA ALA A 71 -8.33 -26.30 -6.94
C ALA A 71 -7.99 -27.00 -8.27
N PRO A 72 -8.88 -27.04 -9.30
CA PRO A 72 -8.55 -27.65 -10.59
C PRO A 72 -7.35 -27.03 -11.30
N TYR A 73 -7.06 -25.75 -11.04
CA TYR A 73 -6.00 -24.99 -11.68
C TYR A 73 -4.70 -24.94 -10.86
N VAL A 74 -4.71 -25.52 -9.65
CA VAL A 74 -3.51 -25.66 -8.82
C VAL A 74 -2.85 -27.00 -9.11
N ASP A 75 -1.55 -26.95 -9.35
CA ASP A 75 -0.69 -28.12 -9.52
C ASP A 75 -0.82 -29.08 -8.33
N VAL A 76 -0.94 -30.37 -8.63
CA VAL A 76 -1.12 -31.46 -7.64
C VAL A 76 -0.19 -31.37 -6.42
N PRO A 77 1.14 -31.15 -6.55
CA PRO A 77 2.02 -31.06 -5.38
C PRO A 77 1.71 -29.90 -4.42
N PHE A 78 1.00 -28.86 -4.85
CA PHE A 78 0.69 -27.69 -4.04
C PHE A 78 -0.80 -27.59 -3.65
N ARG A 79 -1.66 -28.41 -4.26
CA ARG A 79 -3.11 -28.30 -4.13
C ARG A 79 -3.60 -28.37 -2.69
N GLU A 80 -3.06 -29.28 -1.87
CA GLU A 80 -3.48 -29.42 -0.47
C GLU A 80 -3.05 -28.24 0.41
N ILE A 81 -1.95 -27.57 0.07
CA ILE A 81 -1.42 -26.42 0.81
C ILE A 81 -2.15 -25.13 0.40
N THR A 82 -2.37 -24.95 -0.91
CA THR A 82 -2.98 -23.73 -1.46
C THR A 82 -4.51 -23.75 -1.41
N CYS A 83 -5.11 -24.93 -1.56
CA CYS A 83 -6.56 -25.14 -1.56
C CYS A 83 -6.92 -26.24 -0.56
N PRO A 84 -6.85 -25.98 0.76
CA PRO A 84 -7.29 -26.96 1.75
C PRO A 84 -8.76 -27.32 1.57
N LYS A 85 -9.14 -28.51 2.00
CA LYS A 85 -10.53 -28.98 1.92
C LYS A 85 -11.44 -28.05 2.75
N PRO A 86 -12.66 -27.74 2.26
CA PRO A 86 -13.63 -26.98 3.04
C PRO A 86 -13.98 -27.69 4.36
N GLU A 87 -13.91 -26.97 5.47
CA GLU A 87 -14.20 -27.50 6.80
C GLU A 87 -15.09 -26.54 7.60
N LEU A 88 -15.98 -27.11 8.40
CA LEU A 88 -16.77 -26.36 9.38
C LEU A 88 -15.82 -25.85 10.45
N GLN A 89 -15.53 -24.56 10.43
CA GLN A 89 -14.81 -23.91 11.52
C GLN A 89 -15.80 -23.77 12.67
N ASN A 90 -15.66 -24.62 13.69
CA ASN A 90 -16.39 -24.44 14.95
C ASN A 90 -15.82 -23.19 15.62
N GLU A 91 -16.69 -22.21 15.86
CA GLU A 91 -16.36 -20.95 16.57
C GLU A 91 -15.88 -21.21 18.02
#